data_AF-A0ABD0R463-F1
#
_entry.id   AF-A0ABD0R463-F1
#
_cell.length_a   1.000
_cell.length_b   1.000
_cell.length_c   1.000
_cell.angle_alpha   90.00
_cell.angle_beta   90.00
_cell.angle_gamma   90.00
#
_symmetry.space_group_name_H-M   'P 1'
#
loop_
_entity.id
_entity.type
_entity.pdbx_description
1 polymer ?
#
loop_
_entity_poly.entity_id
_entity_poly.type
_entity_poly.pdbx_seq_one_letter_code
_entity_poly.pdbx_strand_id
1 'polypeptide(L)'
;PSSEEVKKKREKRKQERERRKRKRKAFRMKKLADDAALQAGEEDIETEKPQLQAAPTSSMPAKKEQSFVVFNKMEVGEDYVDKGTKLTEKKRKKKVKGTLTPLTGKNYKQLLTRIEARKAHLEQLREKDEGKAKKEEEKMRWTNVLYKAEGMKIKDNEELLQASLKKKEKMKAQKKKKWAQRSQQVVEKMQKRQDKRRVNIKKRKDAKMEKRKQKARKKGRVLPVDLKKAKL
;
A
#
# COMPACT_ATOMS: atom_id res chain seq x y z
N PRO A 1 35.41 -1.23 6.29
CA PRO A 1 35.29 -1.21 4.82
C PRO A 1 35.81 0.11 4.24
N SER A 2 36.77 0.01 3.31
CA SER A 2 37.39 1.18 2.67
C SER A 2 36.36 1.96 1.84
N SER A 3 36.52 3.28 1.72
CA SER A 3 35.60 4.16 0.96
C SER A 3 35.40 3.68 -0.49
N GLU A 4 36.41 3.04 -1.06
CA GLU A 4 36.41 2.51 -2.41
C GLU A 4 35.58 1.24 -2.59
N GLU A 5 35.58 0.33 -1.61
CA GLU A 5 34.73 -0.87 -1.63
C GLU A 5 33.25 -0.51 -1.63
N VAL A 6 32.89 0.56 -0.90
CA VAL A 6 31.51 1.06 -0.85
C VAL A 6 31.09 1.67 -2.18
N LYS A 7 31.98 2.40 -2.87
CA LYS A 7 31.74 2.96 -4.22
C LYS A 7 31.56 1.85 -5.25
N LYS A 8 32.47 0.87 -5.30
CA LYS A 8 32.39 -0.31 -6.20
C LYS A 8 31.09 -1.11 -5.99
N LYS A 9 30.65 -1.29 -4.74
CA LYS A 9 29.38 -1.98 -4.42
C LYS A 9 28.15 -1.18 -4.90
N ARG A 10 28.21 0.15 -4.85
CA ARG A 10 27.12 1.03 -5.32
C ARG A 10 27.01 1.01 -6.85
N GLU A 11 28.13 0.99 -7.55
CA GLU A 11 28.20 0.89 -9.01
C GLU A 11 27.68 -0.46 -9.51
N LYS A 12 28.09 -1.57 -8.90
CA LYS A 12 27.54 -2.91 -9.19
C LYS A 12 26.02 -2.96 -9.03
N ARG A 13 25.47 -2.37 -7.96
CA ARG A 13 24.01 -2.27 -7.75
C ARG A 13 23.33 -1.38 -8.80
N LYS A 14 23.99 -0.33 -9.30
CA LYS A 14 23.47 0.53 -10.38
C LYS A 14 23.39 -0.24 -11.70
N GLN A 15 24.46 -0.96 -12.07
CA GLN A 15 24.51 -1.80 -13.26
C GLN A 15 23.50 -2.96 -13.20
N GLU A 16 23.31 -3.58 -12.03
CA GLU A 16 22.31 -4.64 -11.84
C GLU A 16 20.88 -4.10 -12.03
N ARG A 17 20.59 -2.90 -11.50
CA ARG A 17 19.28 -2.24 -11.69
C ARG A 17 19.03 -1.90 -13.15
N GLU A 18 20.04 -1.40 -13.87
CA GLU A 18 20.00 -1.17 -15.32
C GLU A 18 19.67 -2.46 -16.07
N ARG A 19 20.37 -3.56 -15.77
CA ARG A 19 20.13 -4.88 -16.38
C ARG A 19 18.70 -5.37 -16.14
N ARG A 20 18.19 -5.26 -14.91
CA ARG A 20 16.81 -5.64 -14.57
C ARG A 20 15.78 -4.77 -15.30
N LYS A 21 16.03 -3.46 -15.44
CA LYS A 21 15.16 -2.55 -16.21
C LYS A 21 15.13 -2.94 -17.68
N ARG A 22 16.27 -3.23 -18.30
CA ARG A 22 16.37 -3.68 -19.71
C ARG A 22 15.61 -4.99 -19.92
N LYS A 23 15.82 -5.99 -19.06
CA LYS A 23 15.07 -7.26 -19.11
C LYS A 23 13.55 -7.05 -18.99
N ARG A 24 13.10 -6.17 -18.08
CA ARG A 24 11.67 -5.87 -17.91
C ARG A 24 11.07 -5.13 -19.12
N LYS A 25 11.84 -4.24 -19.76
CA LYS A 25 11.42 -3.58 -21.01
C LYS A 25 11.33 -4.60 -22.15
N ALA A 26 12.35 -5.44 -22.33
CA ALA A 26 12.33 -6.50 -23.35
C ALA A 26 11.15 -7.46 -23.17
N PHE A 27 10.87 -7.90 -21.94
CA PHE A 27 9.72 -8.75 -21.66
C PHE A 27 8.38 -8.05 -21.95
N ARG A 28 8.28 -6.74 -21.68
CA ARG A 28 7.09 -5.96 -22.00
C ARG A 28 6.89 -5.79 -23.51
N MET A 29 7.97 -5.56 -24.26
CA MET A 29 7.92 -5.48 -25.72
C MET A 29 7.57 -6.83 -26.34
N LYS A 30 8.15 -7.93 -25.84
CA LYS A 30 7.80 -9.28 -26.27
C LYS A 30 6.31 -9.55 -26.03
N LYS A 31 5.81 -9.26 -24.83
CA LYS A 31 4.39 -9.43 -24.52
C LYS A 31 3.50 -8.59 -25.44
N LEU A 32 3.89 -7.35 -25.74
CA LEU A 32 3.10 -6.47 -26.62
C LEU A 32 3.13 -6.96 -28.07
N ALA A 33 4.23 -7.57 -28.52
CA ALA A 33 4.31 -8.24 -29.82
C ALA A 33 3.49 -9.53 -29.84
N ASP A 34 3.51 -10.34 -28.78
CA ASP A 34 2.66 -11.53 -28.64
C ASP A 34 1.17 -11.15 -28.63
N ASP A 35 0.80 -10.10 -27.88
CA ASP A 35 -0.58 -9.56 -27.85
C ASP A 35 -0.99 -9.01 -29.24
N ALA A 36 -0.08 -8.38 -29.98
CA ALA A 36 -0.33 -7.89 -31.35
C ALA A 36 -0.42 -9.03 -32.39
N ALA A 37 0.39 -10.09 -32.25
CA ALA A 37 0.32 -11.27 -33.11
C ALA A 37 -0.99 -12.06 -32.88
N LEU A 38 -1.47 -12.11 -31.64
CA LEU A 38 -2.79 -12.68 -31.32
C LEU A 38 -3.93 -11.84 -31.91
N GLN A 39 -3.81 -10.51 -31.89
CA GLN A 39 -4.79 -9.62 -32.54
C GLN A 39 -4.77 -9.75 -34.07
N ALA A 40 -3.58 -9.86 -34.69
CA ALA A 40 -3.47 -10.07 -36.14
C ALA A 40 -3.98 -11.46 -36.57
N GLY A 41 -3.81 -12.49 -35.74
CA GLY A 41 -4.37 -13.83 -36.00
C GLY A 41 -5.87 -13.97 -35.72
N GLU A 42 -6.49 -13.04 -34.99
CA GLU A 42 -7.95 -12.96 -34.80
C GLU A 42 -8.66 -12.27 -35.98
N GLU A 43 -7.94 -11.52 -36.83
CA GLU A 43 -8.53 -10.86 -38.01
C GLU A 43 -8.65 -11.78 -39.25
N ASP A 44 -8.04 -12.97 -39.23
CA ASP A 44 -8.05 -13.95 -40.35
C ASP A 44 -9.03 -15.14 -40.17
N ILE A 45 -9.92 -15.15 -39.16
CA ILE A 45 -10.87 -16.27 -38.89
C ILE A 45 -12.34 -15.81 -38.83
N GLU A 46 -12.74 -14.79 -39.58
CA GLU A 46 -14.17 -14.45 -39.77
C GLU A 46 -14.67 -14.68 -41.21
N THR A 47 -14.44 -15.88 -41.76
CA THR A 47 -15.34 -16.46 -42.78
C THR A 47 -15.20 -17.98 -42.78
N GLU A 48 -16.17 -18.67 -42.18
CA GLU A 48 -16.90 -19.82 -42.72
C GLU A 48 -17.66 -20.57 -41.60
N LYS A 49 -18.99 -20.60 -41.71
CA LYS A 49 -19.83 -21.60 -41.04
C LYS A 49 -20.10 -22.72 -42.05
N PRO A 50 -20.16 -23.99 -41.59
CA PRO A 50 -21.44 -24.70 -41.71
C PRO A 50 -21.83 -25.53 -40.48
N GLN A 51 -23.03 -26.09 -40.58
CA GLN A 51 -24.00 -26.51 -39.57
C GLN A 51 -23.95 -28.00 -39.16
N LEU A 52 -24.53 -28.27 -37.97
CA LEU A 52 -25.40 -29.39 -37.54
C LEU A 52 -24.98 -30.86 -37.79
N GLN A 53 -25.00 -31.71 -36.74
CA GLN A 53 -26.01 -32.78 -36.54
C GLN A 53 -25.74 -33.73 -35.34
N ALA A 54 -26.85 -34.06 -34.66
CA ALA A 54 -27.29 -35.29 -33.97
C ALA A 54 -26.36 -36.20 -33.12
N ALA A 55 -26.89 -36.57 -31.94
CA ALA A 55 -26.43 -37.64 -31.04
C ALA A 55 -26.78 -39.06 -31.58
N PRO A 56 -26.22 -40.17 -31.02
CA PRO A 56 -26.91 -40.81 -29.89
C PRO A 56 -26.03 -41.60 -28.87
N THR A 57 -26.57 -41.67 -27.64
CA THR A 57 -26.57 -42.79 -26.66
C THR A 57 -25.32 -43.65 -26.42
N SER A 58 -24.86 -43.70 -25.16
CA SER A 58 -25.09 -44.85 -24.25
C SER A 58 -24.00 -45.02 -23.17
N SER A 59 -24.46 -45.48 -22.01
CA SER A 59 -23.72 -46.16 -20.94
C SER A 59 -22.75 -45.37 -20.05
N MET A 60 -23.24 -45.00 -18.86
CA MET A 60 -22.41 -44.91 -17.66
C MET A 60 -21.84 -46.31 -17.36
N PRO A 61 -20.58 -46.39 -16.91
CA PRO A 61 -20.43 -46.94 -15.56
C PRO A 61 -19.55 -46.05 -14.69
N ALA A 62 -20.07 -45.75 -13.51
CA ALA A 62 -19.36 -45.10 -12.42
C ALA A 62 -18.06 -45.85 -12.11
N LYS A 63 -16.93 -45.23 -12.44
CA LYS A 63 -15.60 -45.65 -11.96
C LYS A 63 -15.23 -44.80 -10.78
N LYS A 64 -15.07 -45.47 -9.63
CA LYS A 64 -14.58 -44.95 -8.36
C LYS A 64 -13.33 -44.11 -8.58
N GLU A 65 -13.37 -42.83 -8.23
CA GLU A 65 -12.20 -41.96 -8.16
C GLU A 65 -11.29 -42.42 -7.02
N GLN A 66 -10.41 -43.38 -7.33
CA GLN A 66 -9.21 -43.58 -6.53
C GLN A 66 -8.10 -42.81 -7.21
N SER A 67 -7.90 -41.56 -6.78
CA SER A 67 -6.77 -40.74 -7.21
C SER A 67 -5.47 -41.36 -6.65
N PHE A 68 -4.87 -42.29 -7.39
CA PHE A 68 -3.54 -42.80 -7.10
C PHE A 68 -2.51 -41.75 -7.54
N VAL A 69 -1.82 -41.12 -6.58
CA VAL A 69 -0.74 -40.19 -6.88
C VAL A 69 0.49 -40.99 -7.32
N VAL A 70 0.62 -41.23 -8.62
CA VAL A 70 1.89 -41.68 -9.22
C VAL A 70 2.84 -40.48 -9.23
N PHE A 71 3.96 -40.58 -8.51
CA PHE A 71 4.90 -39.47 -8.29
C PHE A 71 5.60 -38.94 -9.56
N ASN A 72 5.32 -39.49 -10.75
CA ASN A 72 6.00 -39.12 -11.99
C ASN A 72 5.07 -38.75 -13.18
N LYS A 73 3.74 -38.73 -13.00
CA LYS A 73 2.81 -38.24 -14.03
C LYS A 73 1.68 -37.46 -13.35
N MET A 74 1.74 -36.14 -13.43
CA MET A 74 0.67 -35.25 -12.95
C MET A 74 -0.39 -35.17 -14.05
N GLU A 75 -1.45 -35.96 -13.92
CA GLU A 75 -2.68 -35.76 -14.68
C GLU A 75 -3.51 -34.72 -13.94
N VAL A 76 -3.68 -33.56 -14.57
CA VAL A 76 -4.47 -32.45 -14.04
C VAL A 76 -5.92 -32.71 -14.43
N GLY A 77 -6.76 -33.07 -13.46
CA GLY A 77 -8.20 -33.29 -13.67
C GLY A 77 -8.92 -32.04 -14.20
N GLU A 78 -10.06 -32.24 -14.86
CA GLU A 78 -10.91 -31.21 -15.49
C GLU A 78 -11.28 -30.04 -14.56
N ASP A 79 -11.21 -30.22 -13.24
CA ASP A 79 -11.50 -29.18 -12.23
C ASP A 79 -10.38 -28.15 -12.04
N TYR A 80 -9.29 -28.20 -12.81
CA TYR A 80 -8.21 -27.20 -12.72
C TYR A 80 -8.61 -25.85 -13.33
N VAL A 81 -9.26 -25.02 -12.52
CA VAL A 81 -9.55 -23.64 -12.86
C VAL A 81 -8.27 -22.80 -12.82
N ASP A 82 -7.71 -22.53 -14.00
CA ASP A 82 -6.49 -21.76 -14.18
C ASP A 82 -6.59 -20.32 -13.60
N LYS A 83 -5.45 -19.72 -13.26
CA LYS A 83 -5.42 -18.35 -12.68
C LYS A 83 -6.01 -17.33 -13.65
N GLY A 84 -5.93 -17.59 -14.96
CA GLY A 84 -6.53 -16.77 -16.02
C GLY A 84 -8.05 -16.71 -15.95
N THR A 85 -8.73 -17.86 -15.81
CA THR A 85 -10.20 -17.95 -15.75
C THR A 85 -10.77 -17.35 -14.46
N LYS A 86 -10.07 -17.50 -13.32
CA LYS A 86 -10.42 -16.81 -12.07
C LYS A 86 -10.34 -15.28 -12.19
N LEU A 87 -9.44 -14.76 -13.01
CA LEU A 87 -9.32 -13.32 -13.25
C LEU A 87 -10.41 -12.80 -14.18
N THR A 88 -10.81 -13.57 -15.21
CA THR A 88 -11.91 -13.18 -16.11
C THR A 88 -13.25 -13.19 -15.38
N GLU A 89 -13.51 -14.17 -14.50
CA GLU A 89 -14.70 -14.17 -13.63
C GLU A 89 -14.73 -12.98 -12.67
N LYS A 90 -13.59 -12.64 -12.05
CA LYS A 90 -13.47 -11.44 -11.21
C LYS A 90 -13.68 -10.15 -11.99
N LYS A 91 -13.30 -10.11 -13.28
CA LYS A 91 -13.58 -8.97 -14.16
C LYS A 91 -15.07 -8.90 -14.53
N ARG A 92 -15.70 -10.04 -14.81
CA ARG A 92 -17.15 -10.13 -15.08
C ARG A 92 -17.97 -9.70 -13.87
N LYS A 93 -17.62 -10.13 -12.66
CA LYS A 93 -18.21 -9.67 -11.38
C LYS A 93 -17.96 -8.19 -11.06
N LYS A 94 -17.04 -7.53 -11.79
CA LYS A 94 -16.76 -6.09 -11.67
C LYS A 94 -17.43 -5.25 -12.76
N LYS A 95 -18.08 -5.86 -13.75
CA LYS A 95 -18.90 -5.13 -14.72
C LYS A 95 -20.18 -4.70 -13.99
N VAL A 96 -20.09 -3.52 -13.38
CA VAL A 96 -21.18 -2.85 -12.67
C VAL A 96 -22.34 -2.63 -13.63
N LYS A 97 -23.56 -2.99 -13.24
CA LYS A 97 -24.75 -2.87 -14.09
C LYS A 97 -25.23 -1.42 -14.15
N GLY A 98 -24.80 -0.66 -15.15
CA GLY A 98 -25.38 0.65 -15.45
C GLY A 98 -24.39 1.62 -16.11
N THR A 99 -24.90 2.78 -16.52
CA THR A 99 -24.16 3.80 -17.26
C THR A 99 -23.29 4.68 -16.36
N LEU A 100 -23.60 4.75 -15.07
CA LEU A 100 -22.98 5.68 -14.13
C LEU A 100 -21.88 5.02 -13.29
N THR A 101 -20.72 5.65 -13.17
CA THR A 101 -19.69 5.14 -12.25
C THR A 101 -20.18 5.17 -10.79
N PRO A 102 -20.21 4.04 -10.08
CA PRO A 102 -20.82 3.99 -8.75
C PRO A 102 -19.92 4.68 -7.71
N LEU A 103 -20.53 5.43 -6.79
CA LEU A 103 -19.84 6.23 -5.78
C LEU A 103 -19.41 5.37 -4.59
N THR A 104 -18.40 4.53 -4.82
CA THR A 104 -17.97 3.49 -3.88
C THR A 104 -16.54 3.65 -3.39
N GLY A 105 -16.22 2.99 -2.29
CA GLY A 105 -14.87 2.91 -1.75
C GLY A 105 -14.60 3.82 -0.55
N LYS A 106 -13.30 4.06 -0.29
CA LYS A 106 -12.81 4.77 0.89
C LYS A 106 -12.04 6.06 0.54
N ASN A 107 -11.98 6.45 -0.73
CA ASN A 107 -11.24 7.63 -1.17
C ASN A 107 -12.11 8.88 -1.07
N TYR A 108 -12.36 9.34 0.17
CA TYR A 108 -13.34 10.41 0.44
C TYR A 108 -13.08 11.70 -0.34
N LYS A 109 -11.81 12.05 -0.62
CA LYS A 109 -11.45 13.20 -1.48
C LYS A 109 -11.98 13.03 -2.90
N GLN A 110 -11.72 11.88 -3.52
CA GLN A 110 -12.19 11.57 -4.87
C GLN A 110 -13.72 11.46 -4.94
N LEU A 111 -14.35 11.01 -3.86
CA LEU A 111 -15.81 10.93 -3.80
C LEU A 111 -16.41 12.33 -3.73
N LEU A 112 -15.87 13.23 -2.90
CA LEU A 112 -16.31 14.62 -2.83
C LEU A 112 -16.17 15.32 -4.19
N THR A 113 -15.01 15.23 -4.84
CA THR A 113 -14.80 15.84 -6.17
C THR A 113 -15.77 15.30 -7.21
N ARG A 114 -16.17 14.02 -7.11
CA ARG A 114 -17.14 13.43 -8.03
C ARG A 114 -18.57 13.90 -7.75
N ILE A 115 -18.93 14.13 -6.48
CA ILE A 115 -20.24 14.69 -6.14
C ILE A 115 -20.31 16.13 -6.60
N GLU A 116 -19.28 16.93 -6.30
CA GLU A 116 -19.17 18.32 -6.74
C GLU A 116 -19.29 18.41 -8.27
N ALA A 117 -18.56 17.57 -9.02
CA ALA A 117 -18.68 17.53 -10.48
C ALA A 117 -20.08 17.14 -10.97
N ARG A 118 -20.78 16.22 -10.29
CA ARG A 118 -22.16 15.85 -10.62
C ARG A 118 -23.13 16.99 -10.36
N LYS A 119 -22.98 17.70 -9.24
CA LYS A 119 -23.81 18.86 -8.91
C LYS A 119 -23.59 19.98 -9.91
N ALA A 120 -22.34 20.32 -10.21
CA ALA A 120 -22.00 21.33 -11.21
C ALA A 120 -22.56 20.96 -12.60
N HIS A 121 -22.48 19.70 -13.00
CA HIS A 121 -23.09 19.26 -14.26
C HIS A 121 -24.62 19.39 -14.26
N LEU A 122 -25.29 19.05 -13.15
CA LEU A 122 -26.74 19.23 -13.02
C LEU A 122 -27.14 20.70 -13.01
N GLU A 123 -26.38 21.57 -12.33
CA GLU A 123 -26.61 23.02 -12.32
C GLU A 123 -26.46 23.63 -13.72
N GLN A 124 -25.38 23.29 -14.44
CA GLN A 124 -25.19 23.70 -15.83
C GLN A 124 -26.31 23.21 -16.76
N LEU A 125 -26.88 22.03 -16.49
CA LEU A 125 -28.00 21.50 -17.26
C LEU A 125 -29.32 22.17 -16.89
N ARG A 126 -29.52 22.56 -15.63
CA ARG A 126 -30.70 23.31 -15.15
C ARG A 126 -30.74 24.72 -15.75
N GLU A 127 -29.58 25.39 -15.83
CA GLU A 127 -29.47 26.71 -16.45
C GLU A 127 -29.84 26.71 -17.95
N LYS A 128 -29.55 25.60 -18.65
CA LYS A 128 -29.87 25.46 -20.07
C LYS A 128 -31.29 24.95 -20.30
N ASP A 129 -31.64 23.83 -19.65
CA ASP A 129 -32.86 23.06 -19.89
C ASP A 129 -33.31 22.31 -18.62
N GLU A 130 -34.28 22.87 -17.88
CA GLU A 130 -34.82 22.25 -16.66
C GLU A 130 -35.39 20.84 -16.89
N GLY A 131 -36.05 20.62 -18.03
CA GLY A 131 -36.65 19.33 -18.36
C GLY A 131 -35.62 18.22 -18.58
N LYS A 132 -34.46 18.55 -19.16
CA LYS A 132 -33.35 17.59 -19.33
C LYS A 132 -32.65 17.33 -18.00
N ALA A 133 -32.51 18.34 -17.15
CA ALA A 133 -31.96 18.18 -15.81
C ALA A 133 -32.79 17.22 -14.94
N LYS A 134 -34.12 17.37 -14.93
CA LYS A 134 -35.02 16.47 -14.18
C LYS A 134 -34.90 15.02 -14.64
N LYS A 135 -34.88 14.78 -15.95
CA LYS A 135 -34.67 13.43 -16.52
C LYS A 135 -33.32 12.84 -16.13
N GLU A 136 -32.26 13.65 -16.12
CA GLU A 136 -30.93 13.18 -15.71
C GLU A 136 -30.88 12.89 -14.21
N GLU A 137 -31.50 13.71 -13.37
CA GLU A 137 -31.66 13.41 -11.93
C GLU A 137 -32.42 12.12 -11.68
N GLU A 138 -33.50 11.86 -12.42
CA GLU A 138 -34.26 10.61 -12.33
C GLU A 138 -33.40 9.40 -12.73
N LYS A 139 -32.66 9.48 -13.84
CA LYS A 139 -31.71 8.42 -14.22
C LYS A 139 -30.67 8.17 -13.11
N MET A 140 -30.14 9.24 -12.51
CA MET A 140 -29.18 9.14 -11.41
C MET A 140 -29.79 8.50 -10.16
N ARG A 141 -31.05 8.81 -9.85
CA ARG A 141 -31.80 8.20 -8.74
C ARG A 141 -32.04 6.71 -8.99
N TRP A 142 -32.53 6.34 -10.18
CA TRP A 142 -32.80 4.94 -10.53
C TRP A 142 -31.53 4.09 -10.62
N THR A 143 -30.45 4.62 -11.20
CA THR A 143 -29.16 3.91 -11.21
C THR A 143 -28.59 3.72 -9.80
N ASN A 144 -28.76 4.69 -8.90
CA ASN A 144 -28.40 4.52 -7.49
C ASN A 144 -29.23 3.43 -6.79
N VAL A 145 -30.53 3.34 -7.07
CA VAL A 145 -31.39 2.26 -6.52
C VAL A 145 -30.94 0.91 -7.05
N LEU A 146 -30.64 0.80 -8.36
CA LEU A 146 -30.12 -0.41 -8.98
C LEU A 146 -28.81 -0.88 -8.34
N TYR A 147 -27.87 0.04 -8.11
CA TYR A 147 -26.60 -0.27 -7.43
C TYR A 147 -26.79 -0.67 -5.97
N LYS A 148 -27.73 -0.05 -5.25
CA LYS A 148 -28.06 -0.47 -3.88
C LYS A 148 -28.66 -1.87 -3.87
N ALA A 149 -29.51 -2.21 -4.84
CA ALA A 149 -30.08 -3.55 -5.00
C ALA A 149 -29.02 -4.60 -5.37
N GLU A 150 -28.00 -4.23 -6.17
CA GLU A 150 -26.82 -5.07 -6.46
C GLU A 150 -25.94 -5.28 -5.22
N GLY A 151 -26.19 -4.57 -4.10
CA GLY A 151 -25.44 -4.66 -2.86
C GLY A 151 -24.24 -3.70 -2.78
N MET A 152 -24.13 -2.75 -3.72
CA MET A 152 -23.07 -1.75 -3.70
C MET A 152 -23.34 -0.69 -2.63
N LYS A 153 -22.35 -0.44 -1.75
CA LYS A 153 -22.42 0.62 -0.73
C LYS A 153 -22.11 1.98 -1.34
N ILE A 154 -23.13 2.64 -1.86
CA ILE A 154 -23.04 4.00 -2.42
C ILE A 154 -22.89 5.01 -1.30
N LYS A 155 -21.97 5.96 -1.47
CA LYS A 155 -21.69 7.05 -0.54
C LYS A 155 -21.81 8.38 -1.28
N ASP A 156 -23.03 8.88 -1.34
CA ASP A 156 -23.47 10.09 -2.00
C ASP A 156 -23.62 11.30 -1.05
N ASN A 157 -23.67 11.06 0.27
CA ASN A 157 -23.79 12.14 1.27
C ASN A 157 -22.47 12.90 1.49
N GLU A 158 -22.44 14.18 1.13
CA GLU A 158 -21.26 15.06 1.25
C GLU A 158 -20.82 15.26 2.70
N GLU A 159 -21.76 15.57 3.60
CA GLU A 159 -21.47 15.85 5.00
C GLU A 159 -20.79 14.64 5.68
N LEU A 160 -21.30 13.43 5.41
CA LEU A 160 -20.73 12.20 5.93
C LEU A 160 -19.35 11.90 5.34
N LEU A 161 -19.12 12.25 4.07
CA LEU A 161 -17.81 12.11 3.43
C LEU A 161 -16.79 13.09 4.00
N GLN A 162 -17.18 14.35 4.22
CA GLN A 162 -16.36 15.36 4.89
C GLN A 162 -16.05 14.94 6.34
N ALA A 163 -17.04 14.49 7.09
CA ALA A 163 -16.85 13.97 8.45
C ALA A 163 -15.90 12.76 8.47
N SER A 164 -16.03 11.87 7.49
CA SER A 164 -15.14 10.71 7.34
C SER A 164 -13.71 11.10 6.97
N LEU A 165 -13.55 12.16 6.17
CA LEU A 165 -12.24 12.74 5.85
C LEU A 165 -11.60 13.36 7.10
N LYS A 166 -12.34 14.18 7.86
CA LYS A 166 -11.91 14.74 9.15
C LYS A 166 -11.48 13.65 10.14
N LYS A 167 -12.28 12.57 10.26
CA LYS A 167 -11.92 11.39 11.09
C LYS A 167 -10.60 10.76 10.64
N LYS A 168 -10.38 10.59 9.33
CA LYS A 168 -9.12 10.05 8.81
C LYS A 168 -7.92 10.95 9.13
N GLU A 169 -8.09 12.25 9.00
CA GLU A 169 -7.03 13.22 9.29
C GLU A 169 -6.70 13.24 10.78
N LYS A 170 -7.71 13.23 11.65
CA LYS A 170 -7.53 13.07 13.11
C LYS A 170 -6.74 11.82 13.45
N MET A 171 -7.08 10.67 12.86
CA MET A 171 -6.35 9.42 13.08
C MET A 171 -4.90 9.49 12.60
N LYS A 172 -4.64 10.14 11.46
CA LYS A 172 -3.27 10.36 10.98
C LYS A 172 -2.47 11.28 11.91
N ALA A 173 -3.09 12.37 12.38
CA ALA A 173 -2.47 13.31 13.32
C ALA A 173 -2.10 12.62 14.65
N GLN A 174 -3.02 11.80 15.20
CA GLN A 174 -2.75 11.01 16.40
C GLN A 174 -1.60 10.02 16.19
N LYS A 175 -1.57 9.32 15.04
CA LYS A 175 -0.45 8.44 14.70
C LYS A 175 0.86 9.23 14.64
N LYS A 176 0.89 10.36 13.94
CA LYS A 176 2.06 11.24 13.85
C LYS A 176 2.55 11.67 15.25
N LYS A 177 1.64 12.11 16.13
CA LYS A 177 1.97 12.49 17.52
C LYS A 177 2.57 11.33 18.30
N LYS A 178 1.94 10.15 18.26
CA LYS A 178 2.46 8.94 18.94
C LYS A 178 3.84 8.55 18.46
N TRP A 179 4.09 8.65 17.16
CA TRP A 179 5.42 8.37 16.59
C TRP A 179 6.45 9.42 17.00
N ALA A 180 6.11 10.71 16.98
CA ALA A 180 6.98 11.77 17.46
C ALA A 180 7.35 11.59 18.95
N GLN A 181 6.37 11.27 19.80
CA GLN A 181 6.59 10.98 21.21
C GLN A 181 7.52 9.79 21.43
N ARG A 182 7.36 8.70 20.66
CA ARG A 182 8.28 7.56 20.73
C ARG A 182 9.70 7.93 20.35
N SER A 183 9.88 8.69 19.27
CA SER A 183 11.20 9.17 18.84
C SER A 183 11.85 10.06 19.89
N GLN A 184 11.09 11.01 20.46
CA GLN A 184 11.56 11.86 21.55
C GLN A 184 11.97 11.05 22.78
N GLN A 185 11.14 10.08 23.20
CA GLN A 185 11.42 9.21 24.33
C GLN A 185 12.71 8.39 24.14
N VAL A 186 13.00 7.93 22.92
CA VAL A 186 14.24 7.21 22.62
C VAL A 186 15.46 8.12 22.77
N VAL A 187 15.39 9.34 22.23
CA VAL A 187 16.47 10.33 22.34
C VAL A 187 16.69 10.71 23.81
N GLU A 188 15.62 10.98 24.56
CA GLU A 188 15.68 11.33 25.98
C GLU A 188 16.31 10.20 26.81
N LYS A 189 15.91 8.94 26.57
CA LYS A 189 16.52 7.77 27.24
C LYS A 189 18.01 7.63 26.91
N MET A 190 18.40 7.89 25.66
CA MET A 190 19.80 7.88 25.25
C MET A 190 20.60 8.97 25.96
N GLN A 191 20.06 10.19 26.01
CA GLN A 191 20.68 11.33 26.69
C GLN A 191 20.82 11.07 28.21
N LYS A 192 19.75 10.62 28.87
CA LYS A 192 19.77 10.23 30.29
C LYS A 192 20.87 9.20 30.60
N ARG A 193 21.08 8.21 29.73
CA ARG A 193 22.17 7.22 29.89
C ARG A 193 23.54 7.86 29.76
N GLN A 194 23.74 8.73 28.77
CA GLN A 194 24.99 9.45 28.59
C GLN A 194 25.29 10.41 29.74
N ASP A 195 24.30 11.15 30.21
CA ASP A 195 24.45 12.09 31.32
C ASP A 195 24.76 11.36 32.63
N LYS A 196 24.07 10.23 32.90
CA LYS A 196 24.42 9.35 34.03
C LYS A 196 25.88 8.88 33.95
N ARG A 197 26.36 8.49 32.76
CA ARG A 197 27.76 8.11 32.55
C ARG A 197 28.71 9.28 32.81
N ARG A 198 28.41 10.48 32.28
CA ARG A 198 29.22 11.70 32.48
C ARG A 198 29.32 12.06 33.96
N VAL A 199 28.20 12.08 34.68
CA VAL A 199 28.16 12.36 36.11
C VAL A 199 28.96 11.32 36.90
N ASN A 200 28.82 10.03 36.59
CA ASN A 200 29.59 8.98 37.26
C ASN A 200 31.10 9.08 37.00
N ILE A 201 31.51 9.41 35.78
CA ILE A 201 32.92 9.64 35.44
C ILE A 201 33.45 10.86 36.20
N LYS A 202 32.70 11.97 36.24
CA LYS A 202 33.07 13.16 37.00
C LYS A 202 33.23 12.84 38.50
N LYS A 203 32.25 12.18 39.10
CA LYS A 203 32.31 11.71 40.50
C LYS A 203 33.55 10.84 40.78
N ARG A 204 33.92 9.92 39.86
CA ARG A 204 35.13 9.10 40.00
C ARG A 204 36.41 9.93 39.93
N LYS A 205 36.49 10.90 39.03
CA LYS A 205 37.63 11.83 38.92
C LYS A 205 37.75 12.68 40.18
N ASP A 206 36.65 13.27 40.64
CA ASP A 206 36.59 14.10 41.83
C ASP A 206 36.99 13.29 43.07
N ALA A 207 36.45 12.07 43.24
CA ALA A 207 36.84 11.19 44.34
C ALA A 207 38.33 10.81 44.32
N LYS A 208 38.93 10.63 43.14
CA LYS A 208 40.38 10.38 43.02
C LYS A 208 41.19 11.60 43.42
N MET A 209 40.75 12.81 43.03
CA MET A 209 41.37 14.07 43.43
C MET A 209 41.24 14.30 44.93
N GLU A 210 40.06 14.09 45.52
CA GLU A 210 39.84 14.22 46.97
C GLU A 210 40.66 13.20 47.76
N LYS A 211 40.75 11.94 47.32
CA LYS A 211 41.65 10.95 47.95
C LYS A 211 43.12 11.40 47.92
N ARG A 212 43.57 12.03 46.82
CA ARG A 212 44.93 12.59 46.73
C ARG A 212 45.13 13.76 47.70
N LYS A 213 44.16 14.68 47.78
CA LYS A 213 44.17 15.79 48.73
C LYS A 213 44.20 15.30 50.18
N GLN A 214 43.35 14.34 50.54
CA GLN A 214 43.32 13.74 51.88
C GLN A 214 44.64 13.06 52.24
N LYS A 215 45.27 12.33 51.31
CA LYS A 215 46.61 11.74 51.53
C LYS A 215 47.68 12.81 51.76
N ALA A 216 47.62 13.93 51.05
CA ALA A 216 48.54 15.05 51.26
C ALA A 216 48.35 15.68 52.65
N ARG A 217 47.10 15.91 53.07
CA ARG A 217 46.76 16.41 54.41
C ARG A 217 47.24 15.48 55.52
N LYS A 218 47.02 14.16 55.38
CA LYS A 218 47.53 13.16 56.34
C LYS A 218 49.06 13.14 56.47
N LYS A 219 49.78 13.58 55.42
CA LYS A 219 51.24 13.73 55.42
C LYS A 219 51.69 15.13 55.89
N GLY A 220 50.80 15.95 56.45
CA GLY A 220 51.10 17.29 56.93
C GLY A 220 51.30 18.36 55.85
N ARG A 221 51.00 18.06 54.57
CA ARG A 221 51.14 19.05 53.48
C ARG A 221 49.92 19.98 53.46
N VAL A 222 50.17 21.28 53.60
CA VAL A 222 49.14 22.32 53.48
C VAL A 222 48.81 22.55 52.00
N LEU A 223 47.53 22.41 51.63
CA LEU A 223 47.10 22.62 50.24
C LEU A 223 46.72 24.09 50.02
N PRO A 224 46.88 24.64 48.79
CA PRO A 224 46.47 26.01 48.47
C PRO A 224 44.98 26.30 48.73
N VAL A 225 44.14 25.26 48.69
CA VAL A 225 42.70 25.35 49.02
C VAL A 225 42.50 25.62 50.50
N ASP A 226 43.35 25.05 51.37
CA ASP A 226 43.25 25.21 52.81
C ASP A 226 43.74 26.61 53.21
N LEU A 227 44.76 27.15 52.53
CA LEU A 227 45.20 28.54 52.67
C LEU A 227 44.14 29.56 52.24
N LYS A 228 43.40 29.29 51.17
CA LYS A 228 42.26 30.14 50.76
C LYS A 228 41.10 30.07 51.76
N LYS A 229 40.91 28.92 52.42
CA LYS A 229 39.88 28.72 53.45
C LYS A 229 40.23 29.37 54.79
N ALA A 230 41.51 29.57 55.08
CA ALA A 230 41.98 30.22 56.30
C ALA A 230 42.13 31.76 56.16
N LYS A 231 42.04 32.28 54.93
CA LYS A 231 42.04 33.72 54.61
C LYS A 231 40.61 34.31 54.46
N LEU A 232 39.61 33.45 54.54
CA LEU A 232 38.17 33.76 54.68
C LEU A 232 37.78 33.46 56.12
#